data_AF-A0A292PPM0-F1
#
_entry.id   AF-A0A292PPM0-F1
#
_cell.length_a   1.000
_cell.length_b   1.000
_cell.length_c   1.000
_cell.angle_alpha   90.00
_cell.angle_beta   90.00
_cell.angle_gamma   90.00
#
_symmetry.space_group_name_H-M   'P 1'
#
loop_
_entity.id
_entity.type
_entity.pdbx_description
1 polymer ?
#
loop_
_entity_poly.entity_id
_entity_poly.type
_entity_poly.pdbx_seq_one_letter_code
_entity_poly.pdbx_strand_id
1 'polypeptide(L)'
;IHSPRNGFLLRLDVQQMFDQYLISINPDDGYKVVVFSFDIFGYDGKSLDPVCQNLADPHSVSDDLLSWHFRQSVLANVRGAGKPIFEHDFPPGTDMVGEILAGPYA
;
A
#
# COMPACT_ATOMS: atom_id res chain seq x y z
N ILE A 1 -4.49 -7.01 15.37
CA ILE A 1 -3.81 -5.73 15.07
C ILE A 1 -2.29 -5.81 15.29
N HIS A 2 -1.77 -6.32 16.41
CA HIS A 2 -0.31 -6.38 16.66
C HIS A 2 0.40 -7.62 16.09
N SER A 3 0.11 -7.99 14.84
CA SER A 3 0.84 -9.09 14.18
C SER A 3 2.03 -8.54 13.39
N PRO A 4 3.24 -9.10 13.50
CA PRO A 4 4.38 -8.74 12.65
C PRO A 4 4.11 -9.01 11.17
N ARG A 5 3.10 -9.84 10.84
CA ARG A 5 2.65 -10.11 9.46
C ARG A 5 1.86 -8.96 8.84
N ASN A 6 1.55 -7.93 9.62
CA ASN A 6 0.80 -6.76 9.19
C ASN A 6 1.69 -5.64 8.62
N GLY A 7 2.99 -5.86 8.49
CA GLY A 7 3.90 -4.85 7.96
C GLY A 7 5.25 -5.41 7.54
N PHE A 8 5.93 -4.66 6.70
CA PHE A 8 7.31 -4.91 6.27
C PHE A 8 8.02 -3.55 6.17
N LEU A 9 9.35 -3.57 6.25
CA LEU A 9 10.13 -2.34 6.26
C LEU A 9 10.28 -1.76 4.86
N LEU A 10 10.01 -0.47 4.72
CA LEU A 10 10.16 0.30 3.50
C LEU A 10 11.11 1.47 3.72
N ARG A 11 11.73 1.93 2.63
CA ARG A 11 12.45 3.21 2.63
C ARG A 11 11.41 4.33 2.82
N LEU A 12 11.76 5.40 3.54
CA LEU A 12 10.81 6.43 3.96
C LEU A 12 9.99 7.04 2.82
N ASP A 13 10.61 7.28 1.67
CA ASP A 13 9.97 7.78 0.45
C ASP A 13 8.99 6.76 -0.17
N VAL A 14 9.37 5.48 -0.19
CA VAL A 14 8.49 4.40 -0.68
C VAL A 14 7.33 4.16 0.28
N GLN A 15 7.55 4.29 1.58
CA GLN A 15 6.50 4.19 2.59
C GLN A 15 5.43 5.27 2.35
N GLN A 16 5.83 6.53 2.12
CA GLN A 16 4.87 7.61 1.80
C GLN A 16 4.04 7.30 0.55
N MET A 17 4.66 6.76 -0.49
CA MET A 17 3.93 6.35 -1.69
C MET A 17 2.97 5.19 -1.41
N PHE A 18 3.36 4.24 -0.56
CA PHE A 18 2.55 3.08 -0.21
C PHE A 18 1.31 3.52 0.58
N ASP A 19 1.49 4.37 1.59
CA ASP A 19 0.40 4.94 2.40
C ASP A 19 -0.57 5.80 1.54
N GLN A 20 -0.07 6.44 0.47
CA GLN A 20 -0.87 7.18 -0.51
C GLN A 20 -1.53 6.31 -1.58
N TYR A 21 -1.33 5.00 -1.54
CA TYR A 21 -1.76 4.05 -2.55
C TYR A 21 -1.18 4.32 -3.96
N LEU A 22 -0.07 5.03 -4.08
CA LEU A 22 0.62 5.32 -5.35
C LEU A 22 1.53 4.17 -5.80
N ILE A 23 1.87 3.26 -4.88
CA ILE A 23 2.60 2.03 -5.14
C ILE A 23 1.91 0.89 -4.37
N SER A 24 1.86 -0.30 -4.95
CA SER A 24 1.36 -1.49 -4.27
C SER A 24 2.07 -2.75 -4.76
N ILE A 25 1.82 -3.88 -4.10
CA ILE A 25 2.33 -5.19 -4.47
C ILE A 25 1.14 -6.08 -4.82
N ASN A 26 1.18 -6.77 -5.96
CA ASN A 26 0.20 -7.76 -6.36
C ASN A 26 0.69 -9.18 -6.03
N PRO A 27 0.18 -9.83 -4.97
CA PRO A 27 0.60 -11.19 -4.62
C PRO A 27 0.18 -12.23 -5.69
N ASP A 28 -0.90 -11.98 -6.43
CA ASP A 28 -1.41 -12.89 -7.46
C ASP A 28 -0.57 -12.88 -8.76
N ASP A 29 0.30 -11.87 -8.94
CA ASP A 29 1.19 -11.72 -10.08
C ASP A 29 2.66 -11.79 -9.64
N GLY A 30 3.02 -12.82 -8.86
CA GLY A 30 4.39 -13.07 -8.43
C GLY A 30 4.97 -11.96 -7.53
N TYR A 31 4.13 -11.38 -6.67
CA TYR A 31 4.49 -10.26 -5.79
C TYR A 31 5.05 -9.06 -6.53
N LYS A 32 4.54 -8.81 -7.74
CA LYS A 32 4.96 -7.69 -8.58
C LYS A 32 4.56 -6.36 -7.96
N VAL A 33 5.51 -5.44 -7.91
CA VAL A 33 5.31 -4.03 -7.57
C VAL A 33 4.62 -3.34 -8.74
N VAL A 34 3.53 -2.63 -8.42
CA VAL A 34 2.74 -1.85 -9.36
C VAL A 34 2.77 -0.40 -8.91
N VAL A 35 3.27 0.48 -9.77
CA VAL A 35 3.30 1.93 -9.53
C VAL A 35 2.15 2.58 -10.30
N PHE A 36 1.30 3.31 -9.58
CA PHE A 36 0.14 4.01 -10.13
C PHE A 36 0.43 5.49 -10.45
N SER A 37 1.62 5.98 -10.09
CA SER A 37 2.12 7.32 -10.38
C SER A 37 3.29 7.31 -11.37
N PHE A 38 4.06 8.41 -11.44
CA PHE A 38 5.35 8.41 -12.11
C PHE A 38 6.33 7.44 -11.43
N ASP A 39 6.89 6.52 -12.20
CA ASP A 39 7.88 5.56 -11.71
C ASP A 39 9.30 6.17 -11.70
N ILE A 40 9.51 7.14 -10.80
CA ILE A 40 10.76 7.91 -10.70
C ILE A 40 11.95 7.02 -10.32
N PHE A 41 11.71 5.93 -9.60
CA PHE A 41 12.74 5.05 -9.05
C PHE A 41 12.89 3.71 -9.80
N GLY A 42 12.09 3.50 -10.84
CA GLY A 42 12.10 2.26 -11.62
C GLY A 42 11.65 1.05 -10.81
N TYR A 43 10.66 1.21 -9.93
CA TYR A 43 10.12 0.12 -9.10
C TYR A 43 9.05 -0.69 -9.83
N ASP A 44 8.39 -0.13 -10.83
CA ASP A 44 7.29 -0.81 -11.51
C ASP A 44 7.78 -2.11 -12.16
N GLY A 45 7.02 -3.18 -11.95
CA GLY A 45 7.33 -4.51 -12.48
C GLY A 45 8.43 -5.28 -11.76
N LYS A 46 9.11 -4.70 -10.76
CA LYS A 46 10.00 -5.47 -9.88
C LYS A 46 9.19 -6.38 -8.96
N SER A 47 9.79 -7.44 -8.44
CA SER A 47 9.14 -8.32 -7.46
C SER A 47 9.60 -7.94 -6.05
N LEU A 48 8.72 -8.13 -5.06
CA LEU A 48 9.06 -8.03 -3.64
C LEU A 48 10.21 -8.98 -3.30
N ASP A 49 11.06 -8.62 -2.34
CA ASP A 49 12.15 -9.50 -1.91
C ASP A 49 11.60 -10.87 -1.45
N PRO A 50 12.15 -12.01 -1.92
CA PRO A 50 11.72 -13.35 -1.51
C PRO A 50 11.69 -13.58 0.00
N VAL A 51 12.54 -12.88 0.77
CA VAL A 51 12.52 -12.94 2.25
C VAL A 51 11.16 -12.52 2.80
N CYS A 52 10.49 -11.56 2.16
CA CYS A 52 9.16 -11.10 2.56
C CYS A 52 8.02 -12.04 2.13
N GLN A 53 8.27 -12.95 1.19
CA GLN A 53 7.28 -13.86 0.58
C GLN A 53 7.18 -15.22 1.28
N ASN A 54 8.06 -15.50 2.25
CA ASN A 54 8.15 -16.83 2.84
C ASN A 54 6.94 -17.14 3.75
N LEU A 55 5.94 -17.86 3.22
CA LEU A 55 4.73 -18.24 3.96
C LEU A 55 4.98 -19.10 5.21
N ALA A 56 6.16 -19.72 5.31
CA ALA A 56 6.57 -20.49 6.49
C ALA A 56 7.20 -19.61 7.58
N ASP A 57 7.51 -18.36 7.28
CA ASP A 57 8.06 -17.39 8.24
C ASP A 57 6.91 -16.63 8.95
N PRO A 58 6.82 -16.70 10.29
CA PRO A 58 5.87 -15.91 11.07
C PRO A 58 6.00 -14.39 10.90
N HIS A 59 7.11 -13.91 10.32
CA HIS A 59 7.38 -12.51 10.02
C HIS A 59 7.09 -12.12 8.56
N SER A 60 6.61 -13.06 7.74
CA SER A 60 6.18 -12.76 6.37
C SER A 60 4.97 -11.84 6.36
N VAL A 61 4.92 -10.95 5.37
CA VAL A 61 3.70 -10.17 5.13
C VAL A 61 2.57 -11.10 4.70
N SER A 62 1.34 -10.79 5.09
CA SER A 62 0.16 -11.57 4.71
C SER A 62 -0.31 -11.23 3.30
N ASP A 63 -0.49 -12.26 2.47
CA ASP A 63 -1.04 -12.12 1.11
C ASP A 63 -2.44 -11.50 1.11
N ASP A 64 -3.26 -11.79 2.12
CA ASP A 64 -4.60 -11.19 2.26
C ASP A 64 -4.51 -9.68 2.44
N LEU A 65 -3.53 -9.21 3.22
CA LEU A 65 -3.32 -7.77 3.46
C LEU A 65 -2.72 -7.09 2.24
N LEU A 66 -1.75 -7.72 1.56
CA LEU A 66 -1.24 -7.23 0.28
C LEU A 66 -2.34 -7.14 -0.77
N SER A 67 -3.18 -8.17 -0.86
CA SER A 67 -4.33 -8.23 -1.77
C SER A 67 -5.35 -7.14 -1.47
N TRP A 68 -5.64 -6.92 -0.19
CA TRP A 68 -6.53 -5.84 0.25
C TRP A 68 -5.96 -4.47 -0.13
N HIS A 69 -4.70 -4.21 0.19
CA HIS A 69 -4.02 -2.96 -0.16
C HIS A 69 -4.00 -2.73 -1.67
N PHE A 70 -3.63 -3.74 -2.45
CA PHE A 70 -3.63 -3.67 -3.92
C PHE A 70 -5.00 -3.30 -4.49
N ARG A 71 -6.08 -3.89 -3.97
CA ARG A 71 -7.44 -3.52 -4.37
C ARG A 71 -7.75 -2.06 -4.04
N GLN A 72 -7.34 -1.56 -2.87
CA GLN A 72 -7.49 -0.15 -2.52
C GLN A 72 -6.69 0.75 -3.47
N SER A 73 -5.45 0.39 -3.82
CA SER A 73 -4.64 1.14 -4.77
C SER A 73 -5.24 1.17 -6.16
N VAL A 74 -5.77 0.05 -6.66
CA VAL A 74 -6.51 0.03 -7.92
C VAL A 74 -7.75 0.92 -7.83
N LEU A 75 -8.56 0.82 -6.77
CA LEU A 75 -9.78 1.61 -6.62
C LEU A 75 -9.48 3.11 -6.52
N ALA A 76 -8.46 3.49 -5.76
CA ALA A 76 -7.99 4.86 -5.65
C ALA A 76 -7.61 5.37 -7.06
N ASN A 77 -6.68 4.69 -7.73
CA ASN A 77 -6.09 5.26 -8.95
C ASN A 77 -6.96 5.09 -10.21
N VAL A 78 -7.86 4.10 -10.27
CA VAL A 78 -8.77 3.92 -11.41
C VAL A 78 -10.00 4.81 -11.34
N ARG A 79 -10.47 5.19 -10.13
CA ARG A 79 -11.54 6.21 -9.98
C ARG A 79 -11.01 7.63 -10.21
N GLY A 80 -9.70 7.84 -10.18
CA GLY A 80 -9.04 9.14 -10.11
C GLY A 80 -8.33 9.58 -11.39
N ALA A 81 -9.02 9.74 -12.51
CA ALA A 81 -8.54 10.55 -13.62
C ALA A 81 -8.42 12.06 -13.27
N GLY A 82 -7.89 12.43 -12.10
CA GLY A 82 -7.53 13.83 -11.83
C GLY A 82 -7.30 14.36 -10.40
N LYS A 83 -7.42 13.60 -9.30
CA LYS A 83 -7.13 14.16 -7.95
C LYS A 83 -6.50 13.15 -6.98
N PRO A 84 -5.54 13.57 -6.12
CA PRO A 84 -5.05 12.74 -5.01
C PRO A 84 -6.21 12.48 -4.04
N ILE A 85 -6.36 11.25 -3.57
CA ILE A 85 -7.58 10.79 -2.90
C ILE A 85 -7.51 10.95 -1.38
N PHE A 86 -6.32 11.11 -0.80
CA PHE A 86 -6.16 11.31 0.64
C PHE A 86 -5.18 12.45 0.93
N GLU A 87 -5.68 13.52 1.56
CA GLU A 87 -4.86 14.56 2.19
C GLU A 87 -4.09 13.93 3.36
N HIS A 88 -2.82 14.32 3.54
CA HIS A 88 -1.91 13.72 4.54
C HIS A 88 -1.62 14.66 5.72
N ASP A 89 -2.22 15.85 5.73
CA ASP A 89 -2.06 16.84 6.81
C ASP A 89 -3.05 16.56 7.96
N PHE A 90 -3.02 15.34 8.51
CA PHE A 90 -3.79 15.05 9.72
C PHE A 90 -3.00 15.53 10.95
N PRO A 91 -3.57 16.39 11.80
CA PRO A 91 -2.88 16.85 13.00
C PRO A 91 -2.59 15.67 13.95
N PRO A 92 -1.51 15.73 14.75
CA PRO A 92 -1.17 14.67 15.68
C PRO A 92 -2.31 14.42 16.68
N GLY A 93 -2.75 13.16 16.80
CA GLY A 93 -3.83 12.75 17.71
C GLY A 93 -5.19 12.53 17.05
N THR A 94 -5.28 12.66 15.73
CA THR A 94 -6.52 12.41 14.96
C THR A 94 -6.67 10.93 14.62
N ASP A 95 -7.90 10.39 14.71
CA ASP A 95 -8.22 9.02 14.30
C ASP A 95 -8.24 8.93 12.77
N MET A 96 -7.06 8.68 12.20
CA MET A 96 -6.81 8.59 10.77
C MET A 96 -7.74 7.58 10.08
N VAL A 97 -8.06 6.46 10.75
CA VAL A 97 -8.97 5.44 10.21
C VAL A 97 -10.42 5.94 10.23
N GLY A 98 -10.81 6.60 11.32
CA GLY A 98 -12.13 7.24 11.43
C GLY A 98 -12.36 8.30 10.36
N GLU A 99 -11.37 9.12 10.04
CA GLU A 99 -11.50 10.15 9.00
C GLU A 99 -11.54 9.59 7.58
N ILE A 100 -10.75 8.54 7.29
CA ILE A 100 -10.83 7.80 6.02
C ILE A 100 -12.22 7.18 5.84
N LEU A 101 -12.81 6.65 6.92
CA LEU A 101 -14.17 6.09 6.93
C LEU A 101 -15.28 7.14 6.93
N ALA A 102 -14.98 8.41 7.26
CA ALA A 102 -15.95 9.52 7.25
C ALA A 102 -15.86 10.37 5.97
N GLY A 103 -14.92 10.08 5.08
CA GLY A 103 -14.75 10.76 3.80
C GLY A 103 -16.00 10.65 2.92
N PRO A 104 -16.15 11.54 1.92
CA PRO A 104 -17.39 11.73 1.14
C PRO A 104 -17.83 10.52 0.28
N TYR A 105 -17.20 9.36 0.43
CA TYR A 105 -17.49 8.12 -0.27
C TYR A 105 -17.71 6.91 0.66
N ALA A 106 -18.00 7.14 1.96
CA ALA A 106 -18.49 6.11 2.87
C ALA A 106 -20.00 5.85 2.72
#